data_AF-A0A3P3WEB5-F1
#
_entry.id   AF-A0A3P3WEB5-F1
#
_cell.length_a   1.000
_cell.length_b   1.000
_cell.length_c   1.000
_cell.angle_alpha   90.00
_cell.angle_beta   90.00
_cell.angle_gamma   90.00
#
_symmetry.space_group_name_H-M   'P 1'
#
loop_
_entity.id
_entity.type
_entity.pdbx_description
1 polymer ?
#
loop_
_entity_poly.entity_id
_entity_poly.type
_entity_poly.pdbx_seq_one_letter_code
_entity_poly.pdbx_strand_id
1 'polypeptide(L)'
;MITNKFFTNLFILGFIFLNFNLFAADFSKAHSAFSKTKTWIERLATNESFSIILDSQGCFNSYQDTIVIERKEDKYFFNSNNQHKELSQKDIELINSFEIELNKLKPGSCTTINTYTIKYKDEITKIVDSNCFFIGIELLKNEILNIKLKNSL
;
A
#
# COMPACT_ATOMS: atom_id res chain seq x y z
N MET A 1 -53.85 22.18 33.86
CA MET A 1 -52.60 21.68 34.47
C MET A 1 -51.87 20.82 33.44
N ILE A 2 -51.17 21.45 32.49
CA ILE A 2 -50.42 20.77 31.42
C ILE A 2 -49.10 21.54 31.27
N THR A 3 -48.08 21.12 31.99
CA THR A 3 -46.70 21.55 31.75
C THR A 3 -45.77 20.38 32.07
N ASN A 4 -44.63 20.35 31.39
CA ASN A 4 -43.44 19.54 31.71
C ASN A 4 -43.37 18.07 31.28
N LYS A 5 -43.76 17.71 30.06
CA LYS A 5 -43.21 16.50 29.41
C LYS A 5 -42.69 16.66 27.99
N PHE A 6 -42.96 17.78 27.32
CA PHE A 6 -42.58 17.95 25.91
C PHE A 6 -41.19 18.58 25.70
N PHE A 7 -40.68 19.35 26.66
CA PHE A 7 -39.42 20.09 26.50
C PHE A 7 -38.16 19.28 26.84
N THR A 8 -38.27 18.18 27.61
CA THR A 8 -37.11 17.37 28.00
C THR A 8 -36.67 16.36 26.95
N ASN A 9 -37.57 15.93 26.04
CA ASN A 9 -37.22 14.99 24.97
C ASN A 9 -36.49 15.64 23.78
N LEU A 10 -36.65 16.96 23.57
CA LEU A 10 -36.01 17.66 22.44
C LEU A 10 -34.52 17.96 22.70
N PHE A 11 -34.13 18.11 23.97
CA PHE A 11 -32.74 18.38 24.35
C PHE A 11 -31.83 17.14 24.29
N ILE A 12 -32.35 15.95 24.58
CA ILE A 12 -31.56 14.70 24.58
C ILE A 12 -31.20 14.28 23.14
N LEU A 13 -32.13 14.45 22.19
CA LEU A 13 -31.87 14.17 20.77
C LEU A 13 -30.83 15.12 20.17
N GLY A 14 -30.85 16.41 20.52
CA GLY A 14 -29.85 17.39 20.05
C GLY A 14 -28.43 17.07 20.53
N PHE A 15 -28.28 16.60 21.78
CA PHE A 15 -26.98 16.21 22.33
C PHE A 15 -26.40 14.94 21.68
N ILE A 16 -27.24 13.96 21.30
CA ILE A 16 -26.77 12.74 20.63
C ILE A 16 -26.27 13.06 19.20
N PHE A 17 -26.96 13.93 18.46
CA PHE A 17 -26.55 14.33 17.11
C PHE A 17 -25.28 15.20 17.08
N LEU A 18 -25.05 16.04 18.10
CA LEU A 18 -23.82 16.83 18.21
C LEU A 18 -22.59 15.96 18.53
N ASN A 19 -22.74 14.93 19.36
CA ASN A 19 -21.64 14.01 19.69
C ASN A 19 -21.28 13.06 18.54
N PHE A 20 -22.25 12.65 17.72
CA PHE A 20 -21.99 11.77 16.56
C PHE A 20 -21.15 12.47 15.48
N ASN A 21 -21.42 13.75 15.20
CA ASN A 21 -20.65 14.51 14.21
C ASN A 21 -19.23 14.82 14.71
N LEU A 22 -19.05 15.08 16.01
CA LEU A 22 -17.74 15.33 16.60
C LEU A 22 -16.87 14.06 16.57
N PHE A 23 -17.44 12.89 16.89
CA PHE A 23 -16.73 11.61 16.83
C PHE A 23 -16.39 11.18 15.39
N ALA A 24 -17.30 11.38 14.43
CA ALA A 24 -17.03 11.07 13.02
C ALA A 24 -15.94 11.97 12.42
N ALA A 25 -15.92 13.26 12.79
CA ALA A 25 -14.89 14.19 12.37
C ALA A 25 -13.52 13.82 12.97
N ASP A 26 -13.46 13.46 14.24
CA ASP A 26 -12.21 13.02 14.88
C ASP A 26 -11.73 11.66 14.37
N PHE A 27 -12.62 10.71 14.06
CA PHE A 27 -12.23 9.44 13.42
C PHE A 27 -11.71 9.66 12.00
N SER A 28 -12.36 10.52 11.21
CA SER A 28 -11.88 10.91 9.87
C SER A 28 -10.51 11.59 9.95
N LYS A 29 -10.31 12.48 10.93
CA LYS A 29 -9.05 13.20 11.14
C LYS A 29 -7.94 12.28 11.65
N ALA A 30 -8.25 11.35 12.57
CA ALA A 30 -7.32 10.34 13.06
C ALA A 30 -6.94 9.32 11.97
N HIS A 31 -7.89 8.93 11.11
CA HIS A 31 -7.64 8.08 9.94
C HIS A 31 -6.76 8.80 8.90
N SER A 32 -7.01 10.09 8.64
CA SER A 32 -6.18 10.92 7.74
C SER A 32 -4.76 11.19 8.28
N ALA A 33 -4.56 11.06 9.59
CA ALA A 33 -3.27 11.25 10.25
C ALA A 33 -2.43 9.97 10.31
N PHE A 34 -3.03 8.79 10.14
CA PHE A 34 -2.37 7.49 10.38
C PHE A 34 -1.58 6.92 9.18
N SER A 35 -1.50 7.63 8.06
CA SER A 35 -0.56 7.28 6.97
C SER A 35 -0.21 8.51 6.13
N LYS A 36 0.44 9.50 6.76
CA LYS A 36 0.76 10.78 6.11
C LYS A 36 2.14 10.80 5.42
N THR A 37 2.62 9.66 4.96
CA THR A 37 3.79 9.57 4.07
C THR A 37 3.31 9.17 2.68
N LYS A 38 3.54 10.04 1.69
CA LYS A 38 3.26 9.71 0.29
C LYS A 38 4.05 8.48 -0.12
N THR A 39 3.39 7.58 -0.83
CA THR A 39 3.99 6.39 -1.46
C THR A 39 4.97 6.82 -2.56
N TRP A 40 5.89 5.95 -2.97
CA TRP A 40 6.81 6.20 -4.07
C TRP A 40 6.08 6.45 -5.38
N ILE A 41 5.02 5.68 -5.69
CA ILE A 41 4.21 5.95 -6.88
C ILE A 41 3.51 7.32 -6.84
N GLU A 42 3.05 7.79 -5.68
CA GLU A 42 2.46 9.12 -5.51
C GLU A 42 3.48 10.27 -5.60
N ARG A 43 4.78 9.96 -5.45
CA ARG A 43 5.87 10.93 -5.54
C ARG A 43 6.37 11.13 -6.98
N LEU A 44 6.03 10.23 -7.92
CA LEU A 44 6.51 10.29 -9.30
C LEU A 44 6.02 11.55 -10.03
N ALA A 45 6.97 12.42 -10.39
CA ALA A 45 6.72 13.46 -11.38
C ALA A 45 6.79 12.89 -12.81
N THR A 46 6.38 13.69 -13.79
CA THR A 46 6.47 13.31 -15.20
C THR A 46 7.91 13.00 -15.58
N ASN A 47 8.10 11.88 -16.28
CA ASN A 47 9.38 11.30 -16.70
C ASN A 47 10.28 10.83 -15.56
N GLU A 48 9.70 10.56 -14.38
CA GLU A 48 10.41 9.90 -13.29
C GLU A 48 10.02 8.42 -13.17
N SER A 49 10.89 7.68 -12.48
CA SER A 49 10.66 6.28 -12.15
C SER A 49 11.24 5.92 -10.81
N PHE A 50 10.72 4.86 -10.20
CA PHE A 50 11.39 4.15 -9.11
C PHE A 50 11.47 2.66 -9.44
N SER A 51 12.45 1.98 -8.85
CA SER A 51 12.62 0.54 -8.99
C SER A 51 12.49 -0.14 -7.65
N ILE A 52 11.87 -1.32 -7.65
CA ILE A 52 11.88 -2.23 -6.49
C ILE A 52 12.65 -3.47 -6.92
N ILE A 53 13.76 -3.72 -6.23
CA ILE A 53 14.61 -4.88 -6.42
C ILE A 53 14.34 -5.83 -5.26
N LEU A 54 13.90 -7.04 -5.55
CA LEU A 54 13.75 -8.10 -4.56
C LEU A 54 14.95 -9.03 -4.68
N ASP A 55 15.65 -9.22 -3.57
CA ASP A 55 16.63 -10.30 -3.40
C ASP A 55 16.10 -11.27 -2.33
N SER A 56 15.77 -12.49 -2.74
CA SER A 56 15.25 -13.55 -1.89
C SER A 56 16.33 -14.61 -1.68
N GLN A 57 16.65 -14.88 -0.42
CA GLN A 57 17.69 -15.84 -0.03
C GLN A 57 17.12 -16.85 0.97
N GLY A 58 17.16 -18.12 0.60
CA GLY A 58 16.82 -19.25 1.47
C GLY A 58 17.97 -20.27 1.54
N CYS A 59 17.77 -21.35 2.30
CA CYS A 59 18.78 -22.39 2.47
C CYS A 59 19.15 -23.13 1.17
N PHE A 60 18.24 -23.20 0.20
CA PHE A 60 18.40 -24.02 -1.02
C PHE A 60 18.12 -23.27 -2.33
N ASN A 61 17.77 -21.99 -2.25
CA ASN A 61 17.42 -21.17 -3.40
C ASN A 61 17.77 -19.71 -3.15
N SER A 62 18.15 -19.03 -4.23
CA SER A 62 18.24 -17.58 -4.28
C SER A 62 17.55 -17.09 -5.54
N TYR A 63 16.82 -15.99 -5.43
CA TYR A 63 16.10 -15.41 -6.54
C TYR A 63 16.19 -13.89 -6.47
N GLN A 64 16.43 -13.26 -7.61
CA GLN A 64 16.38 -11.81 -7.73
C GLN A 64 15.38 -11.40 -8.80
N ASP A 65 14.60 -10.37 -8.50
CA ASP A 65 13.67 -9.75 -9.45
C ASP A 65 13.79 -8.24 -9.41
N THR A 66 13.37 -7.59 -10.49
CA THR A 66 13.28 -6.14 -10.54
C THR A 66 12.00 -5.73 -11.23
N ILE A 67 11.30 -4.80 -10.59
CA ILE A 67 10.18 -4.08 -11.19
C ILE A 67 10.54 -2.60 -11.26
N VAL A 68 10.14 -1.94 -12.35
CA VAL A 68 10.29 -0.50 -12.52
C VAL A 68 8.92 0.09 -12.78
N ILE A 69 8.54 1.05 -11.95
CA ILE A 69 7.34 1.85 -12.14
C ILE A 69 7.78 3.23 -12.59
N GLU A 70 7.26 3.65 -13.74
CA GLU A 70 7.60 4.93 -14.35
C GLU A 70 6.34 5.73 -14.65
N ARG A 71 6.46 7.05 -14.60
CA ARG A 71 5.43 7.97 -15.09
C ARG A 71 5.95 8.64 -16.35
N LYS A 72 5.27 8.45 -17.47
CA LYS A 72 5.54 9.15 -18.73
C LYS A 72 4.32 10.00 -19.06
N GLU A 73 4.55 11.30 -19.24
CA GLU A 73 3.47 12.29 -19.35
C GLU A 73 2.51 12.19 -18.14
N ASP A 74 1.25 11.83 -18.39
CA ASP A 74 0.19 11.65 -17.40
C ASP A 74 -0.24 10.19 -17.20
N LYS A 75 0.60 9.25 -17.65
CA LYS A 75 0.36 7.82 -17.57
C LYS A 75 1.44 7.12 -16.75
N TYR A 76 1.02 6.08 -16.03
CA TYR A 76 1.92 5.22 -15.27
C TYR A 76 2.14 3.91 -16.01
N PHE A 77 3.34 3.36 -15.90
CA PHE A 77 3.71 2.13 -16.57
C PHE A 77 4.47 1.22 -15.61
N PHE A 78 4.19 -0.07 -15.74
CA PHE A 78 4.85 -1.15 -15.01
C PHE A 78 5.75 -1.93 -15.95
N ASN A 79 6.99 -2.12 -15.53
CA ASN A 79 8.01 -2.86 -16.26
C ASN A 79 8.56 -4.00 -15.39
N SER A 80 8.49 -5.23 -15.88
CA SER A 80 9.13 -6.40 -15.25
C SER A 80 9.49 -7.45 -16.30
N ASN A 81 10.73 -7.92 -16.34
CA ASN A 81 11.18 -9.02 -17.20
C ASN A 81 10.68 -8.93 -18.66
N ASN A 82 10.96 -7.79 -19.32
CA ASN A 82 10.53 -7.46 -20.70
C ASN A 82 9.01 -7.31 -20.91
N GLN A 83 8.21 -7.40 -19.86
CA GLN A 83 6.80 -7.05 -19.92
C GLN A 83 6.62 -5.58 -19.55
N HIS A 84 5.81 -4.90 -20.37
CA HIS A 84 5.46 -3.50 -20.23
C HIS A 84 3.95 -3.37 -20.25
N LYS A 85 3.37 -2.71 -19.24
CA LYS A 85 1.92 -2.49 -19.13
C LYS A 85 1.64 -1.06 -18.67
N GLU A 86 0.73 -0.38 -19.37
CA GLU A 86 0.10 0.85 -18.86
C GLU A 86 -0.79 0.52 -17.66
N LEU A 87 -0.59 1.22 -16.55
CA LEU A 87 -1.28 0.96 -15.29
C LEU A 87 -2.66 1.62 -15.27
N SER A 88 -3.68 0.82 -14.94
CA SER A 88 -5.00 1.32 -14.60
C SER A 88 -5.01 1.93 -13.19
N GLN A 89 -6.06 2.69 -12.87
CA GLN A 89 -6.26 3.21 -11.52
C GLN A 89 -6.26 2.10 -10.44
N LYS A 90 -6.84 0.94 -10.76
CA LYS A 90 -6.83 -0.24 -9.87
C LYS A 90 -5.41 -0.76 -9.64
N ASP A 91 -4.58 -0.79 -10.68
CA ASP A 91 -3.19 -1.22 -10.56
C ASP A 91 -2.38 -0.24 -9.68
N ILE A 92 -2.62 1.07 -9.83
CA ILE A 92 -2.01 2.12 -9.00
C ILE A 92 -2.38 1.94 -7.53
N GLU A 93 -3.65 1.68 -7.23
CA GLU A 93 -4.13 1.41 -5.86
C GLU A 93 -3.50 0.15 -5.26
N LEU A 94 -3.29 -0.89 -6.08
CA LEU A 94 -2.61 -2.11 -5.67
C LEU A 94 -1.15 -1.85 -5.32
N ILE A 95 -0.42 -1.07 -6.14
CA ILE A 95 0.96 -0.67 -5.86
C ILE A 95 1.01 0.16 -4.57
N ASN A 96 0.12 1.14 -4.40
CA ASN A 96 0.02 1.93 -3.18
C ASN A 96 -0.18 1.05 -1.93
N SER A 97 -1.08 0.07 -2.02
CA SER A 97 -1.35 -0.84 -0.91
C SER A 97 -0.12 -1.69 -0.56
N PHE A 98 0.56 -2.22 -1.59
CA PHE A 98 1.81 -2.96 -1.43
C PHE A 98 2.89 -2.12 -0.75
N GLU A 99 3.07 -0.86 -1.14
CA GLU A 99 4.07 0.03 -0.53
C GLU A 99 3.75 0.36 0.94
N ILE A 100 2.46 0.54 1.25
CA ILE A 100 2.00 0.74 2.63
C ILE A 100 2.26 -0.51 3.47
N GLU A 101 2.02 -1.70 2.93
CA GLU A 101 2.29 -2.97 3.60
C GLU A 101 3.79 -3.19 3.84
N LEU A 102 4.63 -2.93 2.83
CA LEU A 102 6.10 -3.00 2.96
C LEU A 102 6.61 -2.17 4.14
N ASN A 103 6.12 -0.95 4.28
CA ASN A 103 6.52 -0.05 5.37
C ASN A 103 6.06 -0.51 6.76
N LYS A 104 5.13 -1.48 6.83
CA LYS A 104 4.59 -2.04 8.08
C LYS A 104 5.17 -3.41 8.40
N LEU A 105 6.03 -3.96 7.54
CA LEU A 105 6.61 -5.28 7.76
C LEU A 105 7.42 -5.29 9.04
N LYS A 106 7.17 -6.32 9.84
CA LYS A 106 7.94 -6.63 11.05
C LYS A 106 8.82 -7.83 10.75
N PRO A 107 9.96 -7.99 11.43
CA PRO A 107 10.74 -9.22 11.32
C PRO A 107 9.86 -10.44 11.68
N GLY A 108 9.92 -11.47 10.84
CA GLY A 108 9.33 -12.78 11.10
C GLY A 108 10.40 -13.85 11.31
N SER A 109 9.99 -15.12 11.32
CA SER A 109 10.86 -16.28 11.60
C SER A 109 10.95 -17.26 10.43
N CYS A 110 10.65 -16.82 9.20
CA CYS A 110 10.78 -17.69 8.04
C CYS A 110 12.25 -17.99 7.71
N THR A 111 12.51 -19.16 7.13
CA THR A 111 13.85 -19.57 6.70
C THR A 111 14.33 -18.85 5.45
N THR A 112 13.40 -18.25 4.71
CA THR A 112 13.69 -17.38 3.57
C THR A 112 13.68 -15.93 4.02
N ILE A 113 14.69 -15.17 3.61
CA ILE A 113 14.81 -13.74 3.84
C ILE A 113 14.65 -13.03 2.50
N ASN A 114 13.69 -12.12 2.43
CA ASN A 114 13.45 -11.24 1.30
C ASN A 114 14.00 -9.85 1.64
N THR A 115 14.85 -9.31 0.79
CA THR A 115 15.33 -7.93 0.88
C THR A 115 14.78 -7.11 -0.27
N TYR A 116 13.91 -6.16 0.04
CA TYR A 116 13.40 -5.18 -0.92
C TYR A 116 14.29 -3.94 -0.89
N THR A 117 14.89 -3.61 -2.03
CA THR A 117 15.62 -2.36 -2.24
C THR A 117 14.81 -1.46 -3.16
N ILE A 118 14.27 -0.37 -2.62
CA ILE A 118 13.55 0.65 -3.37
C ILE A 118 14.55 1.75 -3.73
N LYS A 119 14.67 2.06 -5.01
CA LYS A 119 15.49 3.17 -5.51
C LYS A 119 14.61 4.21 -6.17
N TYR A 120 14.67 5.45 -5.69
CA TYR A 120 13.97 6.59 -6.26
C TYR A 120 14.89 7.81 -6.22
N LYS A 121 15.29 8.33 -7.38
CA LYS A 121 16.32 9.38 -7.49
C LYS A 121 17.60 8.93 -6.75
N ASP A 122 18.06 9.75 -5.81
CA ASP A 122 19.24 9.49 -4.97
C ASP A 122 18.88 8.74 -3.66
N GLU A 123 17.60 8.43 -3.44
CA GLU A 123 17.14 7.71 -2.24
C GLU A 123 17.17 6.19 -2.46
N ILE A 124 17.76 5.48 -1.49
CA ILE A 124 17.75 4.02 -1.42
C ILE A 124 17.15 3.59 -0.09
N THR A 125 16.01 2.93 -0.13
CA THR A 125 15.35 2.34 1.05
C THR A 125 15.52 0.83 0.99
N LYS A 126 15.98 0.22 2.08
CA LYS A 126 16.07 -1.23 2.23
C LYS A 126 15.08 -1.72 3.28
N ILE A 127 14.29 -2.72 2.93
CA ILE A 127 13.30 -3.35 3.80
C ILE A 127 13.60 -4.85 3.80
N VAL A 128 13.83 -5.40 4.98
CA VAL A 128 14.08 -6.83 5.16
C VAL A 128 12.81 -7.48 5.69
N ASP A 129 12.36 -8.49 4.98
CA ASP A 129 11.20 -9.31 5.29
C ASP A 129 11.62 -10.75 5.54
N SER A 130 11.18 -11.28 6.67
CA SER A 130 11.31 -12.69 7.03
C SER A 130 9.96 -13.26 7.45
N ASN A 131 8.85 -12.72 6.94
CA ASN A 131 7.50 -13.23 7.18
C ASN A 131 7.14 -14.32 6.18
N CYS A 132 6.50 -15.38 6.67
CA CYS A 132 6.05 -16.49 5.83
C CYS A 132 4.78 -16.20 5.03
N PHE A 133 4.07 -15.12 5.36
CA PHE A 133 2.75 -14.82 4.81
C PHE A 133 2.74 -13.63 3.86
N PHE A 134 3.84 -12.89 3.77
CA PHE A 134 3.95 -11.78 2.84
C PHE A 134 4.37 -12.30 1.47
N ILE A 135 3.40 -12.39 0.55
CA ILE A 135 3.62 -12.93 -0.81
C ILE A 135 4.30 -11.87 -1.71
N GLY A 136 4.29 -10.59 -1.30
CA GLY A 136 5.16 -9.55 -1.84
C GLY A 136 5.00 -9.27 -3.34
N ILE A 137 6.13 -9.09 -4.03
CA ILE A 137 6.20 -8.69 -5.44
C ILE A 137 5.54 -9.69 -6.39
N GLU A 138 5.52 -10.98 -6.05
CA GLU A 138 4.94 -12.00 -6.91
C GLU A 138 3.44 -11.79 -7.09
N LEU A 139 2.71 -11.54 -5.99
CA LEU A 139 1.29 -11.22 -6.04
C LEU A 139 1.03 -9.95 -6.87
N LEU A 140 1.82 -8.90 -6.61
CA LEU A 140 1.72 -7.63 -7.35
C LEU A 140 1.88 -7.85 -8.86
N LYS A 141 2.90 -8.61 -9.27
CA LYS A 141 3.15 -8.94 -10.68
C LYS A 141 2.01 -9.74 -11.29
N ASN A 142 1.50 -10.75 -10.59
CA ASN A 142 0.44 -11.61 -11.12
C ASN A 142 -0.85 -10.83 -11.37
N GLU A 143 -1.24 -9.98 -10.43
CA GLU A 143 -2.43 -9.13 -10.55
C GLU A 143 -2.27 -8.10 -11.69
N ILE A 144 -1.12 -7.42 -11.75
CA ILE A 144 -0.88 -6.40 -12.77
C ILE A 144 -0.75 -7.05 -14.16
N LEU A 145 0.04 -8.11 -14.30
CA LEU A 145 0.37 -8.69 -15.60
C LEU A 145 -0.62 -9.78 -16.04
N ASN A 146 -1.62 -10.09 -15.22
CA ASN A 146 -2.57 -11.19 -15.43
C ASN A 146 -1.88 -12.53 -15.71
N ILE A 147 -0.72 -12.76 -15.10
CA ILE A 147 0.01 -14.02 -15.23
C ILE A 147 -0.67 -15.04 -14.32
N LYS A 148 -1.12 -16.16 -14.90
CA LYS A 148 -1.50 -17.32 -14.09
C LYS A 148 -0.23 -17.88 -13.46
N LEU A 149 -0.20 -17.95 -12.13
CA LEU A 149 0.80 -18.73 -11.40
C LEU A 149 0.82 -20.14 -12.02
N LYS A 150 1.92 -20.47 -12.70
CA LYS A 150 2.24 -21.87 -12.91
C LYS A 150 2.64 -22.37 -11.53
N ASN A 151 1.84 -23.26 -10.95
CA ASN A 151 2.22 -23.98 -9.73
C ASN A 151 3.63 -24.54 -9.94
N SER A 152 4.65 -23.87 -9.39
CA SER A 152 5.97 -24.43 -9.24
C SER A 152 5.93 -25.21 -7.93
N LEU A 153 6.03 -26.53 -8.11
CA LEU A 153 6.14 -27.61 -7.13
C LEU A 153 6.81 -27.24 -5.81
#